data_AF-A0AAW2W7F8-F1
#
_entry.id   AF-A0AAW2W7F8-F1
#
_cell.length_a   1.000
_cell.length_b   1.000
_cell.length_c   1.000
_cell.angle_alpha   90.00
_cell.angle_beta   90.00
_cell.angle_gamma   90.00
#
_symmetry.space_group_name_H-M   'P 1'
#
loop_
_entity.id
_entity.type
_entity.pdbx_description
1 polymer ?
#
loop_
_entity_poly.entity_id
_entity_poly.type
_entity_poly.pdbx_seq_one_letter_code
_entity_poly.pdbx_strand_id
1 'polypeptide(L)'
;MYESRELVLEEYSDVTFQFDVDDANSQSSYVFKLNKGVAALKSSKKDIIADSTIEVEYIAALEGAKDSIWMKNYIKNWIVCYVALSRAYLL
;
A
#
# COMPACT_ATOMS: atom_id res chain seq x y z
N MET A 1 25.91 10.23 16.94
CA MET A 1 24.59 10.79 16.60
C MET A 1 23.87 9.75 15.75
N TYR A 2 22.88 9.05 16.30
CA TYR A 2 22.08 8.12 15.51
C TYR A 2 21.06 8.96 14.74
N GLU A 3 21.33 9.19 13.48
CA GLU A 3 20.33 9.72 12.57
C GLU A 3 19.20 8.68 12.52
N SER A 4 18.05 9.05 13.09
CA SER A 4 16.82 8.27 12.96
C SER A 4 16.55 8.14 11.47
N ARG A 5 16.81 6.96 10.89
CA ARG A 5 16.41 6.67 9.51
C ARG A 5 14.89 6.64 9.51
N GLU A 6 14.30 7.76 9.10
CA GLU A 6 12.86 7.87 8.93
C GLU A 6 12.43 6.85 7.87
N LEU A 7 11.47 6.00 8.22
CA LEU A 7 10.92 5.04 7.27
C LEU A 7 9.90 5.76 6.40
N VAL A 8 10.24 5.92 5.13
CA VAL A 8 9.35 6.54 4.15
C VAL A 8 8.53 5.44 3.48
N LEU A 9 7.21 5.52 3.62
CA LEU A 9 6.27 4.67 2.90
C LEU A 9 5.67 5.46 1.73
N GLU A 10 6.00 5.04 0.51
CA GLU A 10 5.48 5.59 -0.74
C GLU A 10 4.48 4.61 -1.34
N GLU A 11 3.40 5.15 -1.90
CA GLU A 11 2.36 4.39 -2.58
C GLU A 11 2.29 4.85 -4.03
N TYR A 12 2.20 3.88 -4.95
CA TYR A 12 1.99 4.11 -6.37
C TYR A 12 0.75 3.31 -6.75
N SER A 13 -0.24 3.95 -7.34
CA SER A 13 -1.44 3.29 -7.87
C SER A 13 -1.47 3.41 -9.39
N ASP A 14 -2.00 2.37 -10.02
CA ASP A 14 -2.23 2.31 -11.46
C ASP A 14 -3.56 1.61 -11.72
N VAL A 15 -4.26 2.04 -12.77
CA VAL A 15 -5.56 1.48 -13.12
C VAL A 15 -5.69 1.28 -14.62
N THR A 16 -6.48 0.28 -14.99
CA THR A 16 -6.88 0.03 -16.37
C THR A 16 -8.38 -0.05 -16.43
N PHE A 17 -9.00 0.90 -17.13
CA PHE A 17 -10.44 0.99 -17.33
C PHE A 17 -10.88 0.05 -18.44
N GLN A 18 -12.00 -0.67 -18.24
CA GLN A 18 -12.60 -1.59 -19.23
C GLN A 18 -11.57 -2.55 -19.86
N PHE A 19 -10.71 -3.14 -19.04
CA PHE A 19 -9.69 -4.06 -19.53
C PHE A 19 -10.28 -5.38 -20.03
N ASP A 20 -11.36 -5.83 -19.38
CA ASP A 20 -12.01 -7.09 -19.70
C ASP A 20 -13.08 -6.91 -20.79
N VAL A 21 -12.90 -7.62 -21.91
CA VAL A 21 -13.82 -7.56 -23.07
C VAL A 21 -15.14 -8.23 -22.76
N ASP A 22 -15.15 -9.21 -21.84
CA ASP A 22 -16.35 -9.99 -21.51
C ASP A 22 -17.25 -9.25 -20.52
N ASP A 23 -16.65 -8.54 -19.54
CA ASP A 23 -17.40 -7.93 -18.43
C ASP A 23 -17.24 -6.40 -18.29
N ALA A 24 -16.43 -5.74 -19.13
CA ALA A 24 -16.04 -4.33 -18.99
C ALA A 24 -15.40 -3.96 -17.62
N ASN A 25 -14.96 -4.98 -16.87
CA ASN A 25 -14.42 -4.82 -15.54
C ASN A 25 -13.06 -4.09 -15.58
N SER A 26 -12.86 -3.23 -14.61
CA SER A 26 -11.62 -2.46 -14.48
C SER A 26 -10.62 -3.18 -13.59
N GLN A 27 -9.34 -2.98 -13.84
CA GLN A 27 -8.27 -3.52 -13.01
C GLN A 27 -7.62 -2.36 -12.25
N SER A 28 -7.42 -2.53 -10.94
CA SER A 28 -6.63 -1.60 -10.13
C SER A 28 -5.42 -2.32 -9.56
N SER A 29 -4.30 -1.63 -9.47
CA SER A 29 -3.13 -2.10 -8.75
C SER A 29 -2.49 -0.99 -7.95
N TYR A 30 -1.82 -1.35 -6.86
CA TYR A 30 -0.96 -0.43 -6.15
C TYR A 30 0.24 -1.14 -5.54
N VAL A 31 1.36 -0.42 -5.51
CA VAL A 31 2.64 -0.83 -4.97
C VAL A 31 2.99 0.06 -3.80
N PHE A 32 3.36 -0.57 -2.69
CA PHE A 32 3.97 0.09 -1.55
C PHE A 32 5.47 -0.09 -1.60
N LYS A 33 6.20 1.03 -1.56
CA LYS A 33 7.65 1.05 -1.37
C LYS A 33 7.98 1.53 0.03
N LEU A 34 8.82 0.78 0.72
CA LEU A 34 9.38 1.15 2.00
C LEU A 34 10.85 1.51 1.77
N ASN A 35 11.17 2.80 1.90
CA ASN A 35 12.45 3.36 1.48
C ASN A 35 12.77 2.98 0.01
N LYS A 36 13.90 2.30 -0.22
CA LYS A 36 14.37 1.92 -1.56
C LYS A 36 13.79 0.58 -2.07
N GLY A 37 13.04 -0.15 -1.24
CA GLY A 37 12.54 -1.49 -1.56
C GLY A 37 11.03 -1.55 -1.77
N VAL A 38 10.58 -2.45 -2.65
CA VAL A 38 9.16 -2.81 -2.75
C VAL A 38 8.79 -3.67 -1.54
N ALA A 39 7.80 -3.23 -0.77
CA ALA A 39 7.33 -3.91 0.42
C ALA A 39 6.10 -4.79 0.15
N ALA A 40 5.16 -4.29 -0.66
CA ALA A 40 3.95 -4.99 -1.01
C ALA A 40 3.39 -4.51 -2.36
N LEU A 41 2.70 -5.39 -3.06
CA LEU A 41 1.95 -5.12 -4.29
C LEU A 41 0.59 -5.79 -4.14
N LYS A 42 -0.46 -5.10 -4.58
CA LYS A 42 -1.79 -5.69 -4.73
C LYS A 42 -2.32 -5.35 -6.11
N SER A 43 -2.95 -6.32 -6.76
CA SER A 43 -3.76 -6.10 -7.96
C SER A 43 -5.10 -6.78 -7.75
N SER A 44 -6.16 -6.09 -8.14
CA SER A 44 -7.53 -6.54 -7.96
C SER A 44 -8.32 -6.24 -9.23
N LYS A 45 -9.03 -7.24 -9.76
CA LYS A 45 -10.13 -7.01 -10.71
C LYS A 45 -11.29 -6.41 -9.90
N LYS A 46 -11.84 -5.30 -10.38
CA LYS A 46 -12.98 -4.64 -9.76
C LYS A 46 -14.25 -5.20 -10.38
N ASP A 47 -15.11 -5.75 -9.52
CA ASP A 47 -16.48 -6.13 -9.89
C ASP A 47 -17.40 -4.89 -10.03
N ILE A 48 -16.88 -3.70 -9.70
CA ILE A 48 -17.58 -2.43 -9.91
C ILE A 48 -17.31 -2.01 -11.35
N ILE A 49 -18.37 -1.98 -12.15
CA ILE A 49 -18.38 -1.31 -13.45
C ILE A 49 -18.36 0.19 -13.14
N ALA A 50 -17.16 0.78 -13.18
CA ALA A 50 -17.02 2.23 -13.12
C ALA A 50 -17.54 2.84 -14.42
N ASP A 51 -18.11 4.03 -14.33
CA ASP A 51 -18.61 4.75 -15.51
C ASP A 51 -17.51 5.63 -16.15
N SER A 52 -16.35 5.75 -15.51
CA SER A 52 -15.22 6.53 -16.00
C SER A 52 -13.86 6.06 -15.45
N THR A 53 -12.78 6.41 -16.14
CA THR A 53 -11.41 6.19 -15.67
C THR A 53 -11.15 6.87 -14.31
N ILE A 54 -11.70 8.07 -14.10
CA ILE A 54 -11.52 8.86 -12.87
C ILE A 54 -12.08 8.13 -11.65
N GLU A 55 -13.23 7.48 -11.81
CA GLU A 55 -13.85 6.71 -10.74
C GLU A 55 -12.99 5.50 -10.35
N VAL A 56 -12.42 4.79 -11.33
CA VAL A 56 -11.50 3.68 -11.07
C VAL A 56 -10.23 4.17 -10.36
N GLU A 57 -9.64 5.27 -10.83
CA GLU A 57 -8.46 5.89 -10.20
C GLU A 57 -8.75 6.27 -8.75
N TYR A 58 -9.90 6.89 -8.49
CA TYR A 58 -10.32 7.27 -7.15
C TYR A 58 -10.49 6.06 -6.24
N ILE A 59 -11.15 5.00 -6.71
CA ILE A 59 -11.34 3.76 -5.96
C ILE A 59 -9.99 3.11 -5.64
N ALA A 60 -9.07 3.04 -6.62
CA ALA A 60 -7.75 2.46 -6.44
C ALA A 60 -6.92 3.25 -5.42
N ALA A 61 -6.90 4.57 -5.52
CA ALA A 61 -6.21 5.46 -4.58
C ALA A 61 -6.81 5.38 -3.17
N LEU A 62 -8.14 5.26 -3.04
CA LEU A 62 -8.80 5.12 -1.75
C LEU A 62 -8.44 3.79 -1.06
N GLU A 63 -8.39 2.69 -1.81
CA GLU A 63 -8.00 1.39 -1.27
C GLU A 63 -6.53 1.34 -0.87
N GLY A 64 -5.66 1.84 -1.75
CA GLY A 64 -4.24 1.93 -1.43
C GLY A 64 -4.00 2.83 -0.22
N ALA A 65 -4.68 3.98 -0.10
CA ALA A 65 -4.58 4.83 1.08
C ALA A 65 -5.03 4.13 2.39
N LYS A 66 -6.10 3.34 2.35
CA LYS A 66 -6.56 2.53 3.51
C LYS A 66 -5.48 1.52 3.92
N ASP A 67 -4.93 0.80 2.97
CA ASP A 67 -3.88 -0.21 3.21
C ASP A 67 -2.57 0.46 3.66
N SER A 68 -2.26 1.66 3.15
CA SER A 68 -1.10 2.48 3.56
C SER A 68 -1.18 2.87 5.03
N ILE A 69 -2.36 3.30 5.49
CA ILE A 69 -2.60 3.61 6.92
C ILE A 69 -2.40 2.37 7.78
N TRP A 70 -2.93 1.22 7.34
CA TRP A 70 -2.74 -0.04 8.03
C TRP A 70 -1.25 -0.44 8.11
N MET A 71 -0.52 -0.35 7.00
CA MET A 71 0.92 -0.64 6.94
C MET A 71 1.75 0.28 7.83
N LYS A 72 1.46 1.58 7.86
CA LYS A 72 2.14 2.54 8.76
C LYS A 72 1.97 2.14 10.23
N ASN A 73 0.74 1.77 10.63
CA ASN A 73 0.47 1.33 11.99
C ASN A 73 1.17 0.01 12.32
N TYR A 74 1.16 -0.94 11.37
CA TYR A 74 1.85 -2.23 11.53
C TYR A 74 3.36 -2.05 11.75
N ILE A 75 4.02 -1.27 10.88
CA ILE A 75 5.46 -1.01 10.97
C ILE A 75 5.81 -0.29 12.29
N LYS A 76 5.01 0.72 12.67
CA LYS A 76 5.22 1.45 13.93
C LYS A 76 5.16 0.52 15.15
N ASN A 77 4.15 -0.35 15.21
CA ASN A 77 4.00 -1.33 16.29
C ASN A 77 5.16 -2.32 16.29
N TRP A 78 5.55 -2.81 15.11
CA TRP A 78 6.65 -3.77 14.98
C TRP A 78 7.98 -3.20 15.48
N ILE A 79 8.29 -1.94 15.17
CA ILE A 79 9.51 -1.27 15.63
C ILE A 79 9.50 -1.09 17.15
N VAL A 80 8.36 -0.66 17.73
CA VAL A 80 8.24 -0.49 19.19
C VAL A 80 8.49 -1.82 19.89
N CYS A 81 7.88 -2.90 19.43
CA CYS A 81 8.10 -4.24 19.98
C CYS A 81 9.55 -4.71 19.79
N TYR A 82 10.14 -4.52 18.61
CA TYR A 82 11.51 -4.92 18.32
C TYR A 82 12.53 -4.18 19.21
N VAL A 83 12.36 -2.87 19.40
CA VAL A 83 13.22 -2.05 20.27
C VAL A 83 13.04 -2.46 21.74
N ALA A 84 11.81 -2.75 22.17
CA ALA A 84 11.56 -3.23 23.53
C ALA A 84 12.22 -4.60 23.79
N LEU A 85 12.07 -5.55 22.85
CA LEU A 85 12.67 -6.88 22.96
C LEU A 85 14.20 -6.82 22.91
N SER A 86 14.79 -6.10 21.95
CA SER A 86 16.25 -5.98 21.85
C SER A 86 16.88 -5.37 23.10
N ARG A 87 16.23 -4.40 23.75
CA ARG A 87 16.67 -3.87 25.04
C ARG A 87 16.52 -4.86 26.19
N ALA A 88 15.51 -5.73 26.16
CA ALA A 88 15.29 -6.74 27.19
C ALA A 88 16.28 -7.92 27.09
N TYR A 89 16.81 -8.22 25.91
CA TYR A 89 17.79 -9.30 25.70
C TYR A 89 19.27 -8.85 25.75
N LEU A 90 19.53 -7.54 25.86
CA LEU A 90 20.88 -6.96 26.00
C LEU A 90 21.20 -6.55 27.46
N LEU A 91 20.35 -6.92 28.42
CA LEU A 91 20.56 -6.83 29.87
C LEU A 91 20.56 -8.24 30.46
#